data_AF-A0A2A5VNE3-F1
#
_entry.id   AF-A0A2A5VNE3-F1
#
_cell.length_a   1.000
_cell.length_b   1.000
_cell.length_c   1.000
_cell.angle_alpha   90.00
_cell.angle_beta   90.00
_cell.angle_gamma   90.00
#
_symmetry.space_group_name_H-M   'P 1'
#
loop_
_entity.id
_entity.type
_entity.pdbx_description
1 polymer ?
#
loop_
_entity_poly.entity_id
_entity_poly.type
_entity_poly.pdbx_seq_one_letter_code
_entity_poly.pdbx_strand_id
1 'polypeptide(L)'
;PDFNGLLIAVGDVTVLGFQRAGRVADLAFIDGQTKRSQWAGSSEINQDLYDNIIECTSPAGSLTNSLLEACRTSVSSWLENGDSSLIIVSGEEDLAPLLLHPLAPIGSAVVYGQPGKGVVVRWCDEESKERCRNLLLDFKVD
;
A
#
# COMPACT_ATOMS: atom_id res chain seq x y z
N PRO A 1 18.42 8.36 -12.49
CA PRO A 1 18.49 8.47 -11.03
C PRO A 1 17.93 7.19 -10.42
N ASP A 2 18.75 6.45 -9.68
CA ASP A 2 18.32 5.22 -9.03
C ASP A 2 17.48 5.61 -7.80
N PHE A 3 16.25 5.09 -7.73
CA PHE A 3 15.38 5.28 -6.59
C PHE A 3 15.72 4.19 -5.56
N ASN A 4 16.18 4.64 -4.38
CA ASN A 4 16.60 3.76 -3.28
C ASN A 4 15.66 3.83 -2.06
N GLY A 5 14.50 4.48 -2.21
CA GLY A 5 13.48 4.55 -1.16
C GLY A 5 12.57 3.32 -1.16
N LEU A 6 11.62 3.28 -0.23
CA LEU A 6 10.57 2.28 -0.20
C LEU A 6 9.52 2.57 -1.28
N LEU A 7 9.33 1.66 -2.24
CA LEU A 7 8.28 1.76 -3.25
C LEU A 7 7.04 1.00 -2.80
N ILE A 8 5.94 1.72 -2.57
CA ILE A 8 4.68 1.15 -2.11
C ILE A 8 3.63 1.33 -3.20
N ALA A 9 3.02 0.24 -3.66
CA ALA A 9 1.91 0.27 -4.61
C ALA A 9 0.60 -0.11 -3.91
N VAL A 10 -0.45 0.68 -4.14
CA VAL A 10 -1.77 0.46 -3.57
C VAL A 10 -2.80 0.34 -4.71
N GLY A 11 -3.56 -0.75 -4.64
CA GLY A 11 -4.61 -1.12 -5.58
C GLY A 11 -4.13 -2.05 -6.68
N ASP A 12 -4.98 -3.04 -7.00
CA ASP A 12 -4.68 -4.17 -7.87
C ASP A 12 -4.13 -3.76 -9.26
N VAL A 13 -4.71 -2.73 -9.87
CA VAL A 13 -4.26 -2.24 -11.18
C VAL A 13 -2.85 -1.63 -11.10
N THR A 14 -2.56 -0.91 -10.02
CA THR A 14 -1.25 -0.30 -9.79
C THR A 14 -0.20 -1.39 -9.59
N VAL A 15 -0.50 -2.36 -8.73
CA VAL A 15 0.37 -3.50 -8.42
C VAL A 15 0.66 -4.32 -9.68
N LEU A 16 -0.38 -4.69 -10.44
CA LEU A 16 -0.19 -5.41 -11.70
C LEU A 16 0.57 -4.59 -12.74
N GLY A 17 0.39 -3.26 -12.75
CA GLY A 17 1.15 -2.35 -13.61
C GLY A 17 2.65 -2.41 -13.34
N PHE A 18 3.06 -2.40 -12.07
CA PHE A 18 4.45 -2.57 -11.65
C PHE A 18 5.01 -3.94 -12.07
N GLN A 19 4.27 -5.01 -11.76
CA GLN A 19 4.64 -6.36 -12.18
C GLN A 19 4.88 -6.46 -13.70
N ARG A 20 3.95 -5.93 -14.51
CA ARG A 20 4.05 -5.92 -15.99
C ARG A 20 5.18 -5.04 -16.51
N ALA A 21 5.58 -4.02 -15.76
CA ALA A 21 6.74 -3.19 -16.09
C ALA A 21 8.09 -3.87 -15.75
N GLY A 22 8.07 -5.09 -15.17
CA GLY A 22 9.27 -5.84 -14.84
C GLY A 22 9.90 -5.48 -13.49
N ARG A 23 9.20 -4.69 -12.66
CA ARG A 23 9.63 -4.36 -11.30
C ARG A 23 8.42 -4.32 -10.37
N VAL A 24 8.34 -5.28 -9.46
CA VAL A 24 7.33 -5.24 -8.38
C VAL A 24 7.62 -4.10 -7.40
N ALA A 25 6.57 -3.62 -6.74
CA ALA A 25 6.73 -2.72 -5.59
C ALA A 25 7.34 -3.50 -4.42
N ASP A 26 8.06 -2.80 -3.54
CA ASP A 26 8.60 -3.39 -2.32
C ASP A 26 7.47 -3.78 -1.36
N LEU A 27 6.44 -2.93 -1.27
CA LEU A 27 5.17 -3.27 -0.63
C LEU A 27 4.03 -3.10 -1.62
N ALA A 28 3.16 -4.10 -1.72
CA ALA A 28 1.97 -4.06 -2.56
C ALA A 28 0.72 -4.31 -1.72
N PHE A 29 -0.31 -3.48 -1.89
CA PHE A 29 -1.61 -3.63 -1.23
C PHE A 29 -2.67 -3.91 -2.29
N ILE A 30 -3.41 -5.01 -2.12
CA ILE A 30 -4.49 -5.43 -3.02
C ILE A 30 -5.70 -5.83 -2.19
N ASP A 31 -6.91 -5.62 -2.72
CA ASP A 31 -8.16 -6.12 -2.09
C ASP A 31 -8.87 -7.16 -2.97
N GLY A 32 -8.32 -7.45 -4.15
CA GLY A 32 -8.90 -8.38 -5.12
C GLY A 32 -10.14 -7.83 -5.84
N GLN A 33 -10.51 -6.58 -5.57
CA GLN A 33 -11.67 -5.91 -6.12
C GLN A 33 -11.20 -4.70 -6.94
N THR A 34 -11.91 -4.40 -8.02
CA THR A 34 -11.87 -3.02 -8.54
C THR A 34 -13.28 -2.58 -8.85
N LYS A 35 -13.65 -1.39 -8.37
CA LYS A 35 -15.00 -0.80 -8.53
C LYS A 35 -16.14 -1.67 -7.97
N ARG A 36 -15.94 -2.34 -6.82
CA ARG A 36 -16.94 -3.19 -6.14
C ARG A 36 -17.43 -4.40 -6.95
N SER A 37 -16.57 -4.91 -7.84
CA SER A 37 -16.76 -6.18 -8.55
C SER A 37 -15.43 -6.92 -8.59
N GLN A 38 -15.47 -8.25 -8.54
CA GLN A 38 -14.27 -9.09 -8.63
C GLN A 38 -13.51 -8.75 -9.90
N TRP A 39 -12.28 -8.28 -9.76
CA TRP A 39 -11.47 -7.95 -10.92
C TRP A 39 -10.78 -9.20 -11.41
N ALA A 40 -11.11 -9.69 -12.60
CA ALA A 40 -10.48 -10.90 -13.14
C ALA A 40 -8.94 -10.79 -13.19
N GLY A 41 -8.41 -9.58 -13.34
CA GLY A 41 -6.97 -9.30 -13.37
C GLY A 41 -6.26 -9.46 -12.03
N SER A 42 -6.96 -9.54 -10.89
CA SER A 42 -6.30 -9.73 -9.59
C SER A 42 -5.64 -11.11 -9.49
N SER A 43 -6.20 -12.09 -10.20
CA SER A 43 -5.62 -13.42 -10.38
C SER A 43 -4.32 -13.44 -11.19
N GLU A 44 -3.99 -12.35 -11.90
CA GLU A 44 -2.73 -12.21 -12.64
C GLU A 44 -1.58 -11.68 -11.77
N ILE A 45 -1.86 -11.23 -10.54
CA ILE A 45 -0.83 -10.79 -9.61
C ILE A 45 -0.10 -12.03 -9.09
N ASN A 46 1.18 -12.13 -9.42
CA ASN A 46 2.01 -13.27 -9.08
C ASN A 46 2.57 -13.09 -7.66
N GLN A 47 1.98 -13.83 -6.72
CA GLN A 47 2.37 -13.79 -5.31
C GLN A 47 3.80 -14.31 -5.07
N ASP A 48 4.32 -15.20 -5.94
CA ASP A 48 5.67 -15.77 -5.83
C ASP A 48 6.79 -14.73 -6.08
N LEU A 49 6.43 -13.50 -6.50
CA LEU A 49 7.37 -12.39 -6.67
C LEU A 49 7.65 -11.64 -5.36
N TYR A 50 6.97 -11.98 -4.27
CA TYR A 50 7.09 -11.33 -2.98
C TYR A 50 7.65 -12.30 -1.93
N ASP A 51 8.47 -11.79 -1.03
CA ASP A 51 9.06 -12.59 0.05
C ASP A 51 8.03 -12.94 1.14
N ASN A 52 7.09 -12.02 1.37
CA ASN A 52 6.04 -12.17 2.38
C ASN A 52 4.65 -11.97 1.80
N ILE A 53 3.70 -12.79 2.26
CA ILE A 53 2.27 -12.60 2.03
C ILE A 53 1.59 -12.32 3.38
N ILE A 54 0.92 -11.18 3.50
CA ILE A 54 0.26 -10.74 4.74
C ILE A 54 -1.23 -10.54 4.45
N GLU A 55 -2.09 -11.21 5.20
CA GLU A 55 -3.53 -10.99 5.12
C GLU A 55 -3.99 -10.04 6.23
N CYS A 56 -4.87 -9.10 5.90
CA CYS A 56 -5.46 -8.19 6.89
C CYS A 56 -6.92 -7.86 6.56
N THR A 57 -7.62 -7.24 7.49
CA THR A 57 -9.03 -6.83 7.34
C THR A 57 -9.16 -5.32 7.46
N SER A 58 -9.90 -4.70 6.54
CA SER A 58 -10.09 -3.24 6.51
C SER A 58 -11.46 -2.90 5.93
N PRO A 59 -12.53 -2.83 6.74
CA PRO A 59 -13.85 -2.47 6.25
C PRO A 59 -13.85 -1.10 5.56
N ALA A 60 -14.81 -0.90 4.66
CA ALA A 60 -14.91 0.32 3.88
C ALA A 60 -14.95 1.59 4.76
N GLY A 61 -14.06 2.54 4.47
CA GLY A 61 -13.95 3.80 5.20
C GLY A 61 -13.41 3.70 6.64
N SER A 62 -12.89 2.54 7.06
CA SER A 62 -12.34 2.34 8.42
C SER A 62 -10.83 2.12 8.41
N LEU A 63 -10.14 2.67 9.41
CA LEU A 63 -8.77 2.28 9.74
C LEU A 63 -8.81 1.25 10.85
N THR A 64 -8.26 0.06 10.60
CA THR A 64 -8.27 -1.04 11.56
C THR A 64 -6.88 -1.30 12.15
N ASN A 65 -6.84 -1.87 13.35
CA ASN A 65 -5.59 -2.39 13.92
C ASN A 65 -4.97 -3.49 13.03
N SER A 66 -5.80 -4.25 12.31
CA SER A 66 -5.33 -5.28 11.38
C SER A 66 -4.56 -4.67 10.20
N LEU A 67 -5.08 -3.61 9.57
CA LEU A 67 -4.39 -2.89 8.50
C LEU A 67 -3.14 -2.18 9.02
N LEU A 68 -3.23 -1.55 10.19
CA LEU A 68 -2.09 -0.90 10.82
C LEU A 68 -0.95 -1.89 11.07
N GLU A 69 -1.25 -3.07 11.59
CA GLU A 69 -0.20 -4.03 11.90
C GLU A 69 0.40 -4.65 10.64
N ALA A 70 -0.39 -4.89 9.60
CA ALA A 70 0.14 -5.26 8.29
C ALA A 70 1.09 -4.19 7.73
N CYS A 71 0.76 -2.90 7.85
CA CYS A 71 1.64 -1.80 7.45
C CYS A 71 2.93 -1.77 8.27
N ARG A 72 2.85 -1.91 9.60
CA ARG A 72 4.03 -1.90 10.48
C ARG A 72 4.95 -3.07 10.21
N THR A 73 4.42 -4.29 10.12
CA THR A 73 5.19 -5.50 9.86
C THR A 73 5.90 -5.44 8.51
N SER A 74 5.18 -5.06 7.44
CA SER A 74 5.79 -4.96 6.10
C SER A 74 6.87 -3.89 6.00
N VAL A 75 6.65 -2.71 6.61
CA VAL A 75 7.67 -1.65 6.66
C VAL A 75 8.90 -2.09 7.47
N SER A 76 8.70 -2.77 8.61
CA SER A 76 9.81 -3.29 9.43
C SER A 76 10.62 -4.34 8.68
N SER A 77 9.96 -5.30 8.02
CA SER A 77 10.62 -6.36 7.25
C SER A 77 11.50 -5.79 6.15
N TRP A 78 11.00 -4.78 5.42
CA TRP A 78 11.80 -4.11 4.41
C TRP A 78 12.98 -3.34 5.00
N LEU A 79 12.78 -2.64 6.12
CA LEU A 79 13.84 -1.88 6.77
C LEU A 79 14.97 -2.75 7.32
N GLU A 80 14.62 -3.92 7.87
CA GLU A 80 15.57 -4.82 8.52
C GLU A 80 16.29 -5.73 7.53
N ASN A 81 15.55 -6.27 6.54
CA ASN A 81 16.04 -7.33 5.66
C ASN A 81 16.01 -6.96 4.18
N GLY A 82 15.30 -5.90 3.79
CA GLY A 82 15.01 -5.58 2.39
C GLY A 82 13.90 -6.46 1.79
N ASP A 83 13.14 -7.18 2.63
CA ASP A 83 12.11 -8.10 2.16
C ASP A 83 10.92 -7.35 1.56
N SER A 84 10.44 -7.86 0.43
CA SER A 84 9.22 -7.41 -0.21
C SER A 84 7.97 -8.05 0.43
N SER A 85 6.83 -7.37 0.37
CA SER A 85 5.58 -7.86 0.95
C SER A 85 4.38 -7.58 0.04
N LEU A 86 3.56 -8.61 -0.18
CA LEU A 86 2.20 -8.47 -0.70
C LEU A 86 1.20 -8.54 0.45
N ILE A 87 0.42 -7.47 0.60
CA ILE A 87 -0.63 -7.33 1.60
C ILE A 87 -1.98 -7.53 0.91
N ILE A 88 -2.68 -8.58 1.29
CA ILE A 88 -4.03 -8.91 0.80
C ILE A 88 -5.04 -8.42 1.83
N VAL A 89 -5.84 -7.44 1.42
CA VAL A 89 -6.81 -6.74 2.27
C VAL A 89 -8.20 -7.30 2.02
N SER A 90 -8.79 -7.93 3.04
CA SER A 90 -10.21 -8.23 3.05
C SER A 90 -10.99 -6.95 3.39
N GLY A 91 -11.50 -6.27 2.37
CA GLY A 91 -12.22 -5.00 2.50
C GLY A 91 -11.73 -3.96 1.49
N GLU A 92 -11.28 -2.78 1.97
CA GLU A 92 -10.72 -1.69 1.16
C GLU A 92 -9.27 -1.36 1.60
N GLU A 93 -8.38 -1.24 0.64
CA GLU A 93 -6.98 -0.85 0.77
C GLU A 93 -6.74 0.67 0.64
N ASP A 94 -7.75 1.43 0.18
CA ASP A 94 -7.68 2.86 -0.17
C ASP A 94 -7.13 3.77 0.95
N LEU A 95 -7.32 3.38 2.22
CA LEU A 95 -6.85 4.15 3.37
C LEU A 95 -5.43 3.78 3.84
N ALA A 96 -4.83 2.70 3.31
CA ALA A 96 -3.47 2.31 3.64
C ALA A 96 -2.44 3.46 3.51
N PRO A 97 -2.49 4.33 2.47
CA PRO A 97 -1.60 5.48 2.38
C PRO A 97 -1.56 6.39 3.61
N LEU A 98 -2.69 6.55 4.34
CA LEU A 98 -2.74 7.36 5.55
C LEU A 98 -1.87 6.80 6.69
N LEU A 99 -1.74 5.47 6.76
CA LEU A 99 -0.88 4.78 7.73
C LEU A 99 0.56 4.69 7.23
N LEU A 100 0.74 4.43 5.93
CA LEU A 100 2.03 4.22 5.30
C LEU A 100 2.90 5.48 5.29
N HIS A 101 2.33 6.65 5.00
CA HIS A 101 3.11 7.89 4.98
C HIS A 101 3.84 8.15 6.31
N PRO A 102 3.17 8.13 7.48
CA PRO A 102 3.83 8.24 8.78
C PRO A 102 4.88 7.17 9.06
N LEU A 103 4.61 5.91 8.70
CA LEU A 103 5.46 4.75 9.01
C LEU A 103 6.69 4.62 8.11
N ALA A 104 6.54 4.90 6.82
CA ALA A 104 7.59 4.69 5.83
C ALA A 104 8.76 5.68 6.00
N PRO A 105 10.01 5.31 5.68
CA PRO A 105 11.14 6.24 5.71
C PRO A 105 10.96 7.47 4.83
N ILE A 106 11.61 8.58 5.17
CA ILE A 106 11.65 9.75 4.26
C ILE A 106 12.34 9.35 2.95
N GLY A 107 11.79 9.82 1.83
CA GLY A 107 12.25 9.46 0.47
C GLY A 107 11.53 8.25 -0.13
N SER A 108 10.64 7.61 0.63
CA SER A 108 9.73 6.58 0.11
C SER A 108 8.69 7.17 -0.86
N ALA A 109 8.07 6.32 -1.67
CA ALA A 109 7.03 6.72 -2.60
C ALA A 109 5.83 5.78 -2.49
N VAL A 110 4.64 6.35 -2.26
CA VAL A 110 3.36 5.66 -2.32
C VAL A 110 2.71 5.94 -3.67
N VAL A 111 2.37 4.89 -4.40
CA VAL A 111 1.79 4.94 -5.74
C VAL A 111 0.43 4.29 -5.72
N TYR A 112 -0.60 5.01 -6.17
CA TYR A 112 -1.97 4.51 -6.13
C TYR A 112 -2.79 5.03 -7.30
N GLY A 113 -3.84 4.28 -7.67
CA GLY A 113 -4.79 4.70 -8.68
C GLY A 113 -5.76 5.74 -8.13
N GLN A 114 -5.99 6.83 -8.85
CA GLN A 114 -7.02 7.82 -8.51
C GLN A 114 -8.04 7.94 -9.65
N PRO A 115 -9.34 7.75 -9.37
CA PRO A 115 -10.40 7.95 -10.36
C PRO A 115 -10.31 9.33 -11.02
N GLY A 116 -10.33 9.35 -12.36
CA GLY A 116 -10.23 10.57 -13.17
C GLY A 116 -8.84 11.22 -13.23
N LYS A 117 -7.83 10.67 -12.55
CA LYS A 117 -6.45 11.20 -12.57
C LYS A 117 -5.39 10.20 -13.01
N GLY A 118 -5.73 8.91 -13.06
CA GLY A 118 -4.77 7.85 -13.37
C GLY A 118 -3.89 7.51 -12.16
N VAL A 119 -2.64 7.13 -12.41
CA VAL A 119 -1.70 6.77 -11.35
C VAL A 119 -1.14 8.04 -10.68
N VAL A 120 -1.20 8.09 -9.36
CA VAL A 120 -0.68 9.19 -8.54
C VAL A 120 0.51 8.68 -7.74
N VAL A 121 1.58 9.49 -7.70
CA VAL A 121 2.74 9.25 -6.85
C VAL A 121 2.76 10.29 -5.74
N ARG A 122 2.91 9.85 -4.50
CA ARG A 122 3.10 10.68 -3.31
C ARG A 122 4.39 10.30 -2.62
N TRP A 123 5.28 11.27 -2.47
CA TRP A 123 6.52 11.11 -1.74
C TRP A 123 6.25 11.16 -0.23
N CYS A 124 6.99 10.35 0.53
CA CYS A 124 7.05 10.44 1.98
C CYS A 124 8.13 11.46 2.36
N ASP A 125 7.71 12.66 2.69
CA ASP A 125 8.48 13.76 3.25
C ASP A 125 7.84 14.20 4.58
N GLU A 126 8.41 15.22 5.24
CA GLU A 126 7.86 15.68 6.52
C GLU A 126 6.44 16.25 6.36
N GLU A 127 6.17 16.96 5.26
CA GLU A 127 4.85 17.58 5.00
C GLU A 127 3.76 16.52 4.82
N SER A 128 3.98 15.52 3.98
CA SER A 128 3.04 14.41 3.76
C SER A 128 2.81 13.60 5.03
N LYS A 129 3.87 13.35 5.82
CA LYS A 129 3.77 12.69 7.13
C LYS A 129 2.92 13.48 8.10
N GLU A 130 3.18 14.78 8.27
CA GLU A 130 2.42 15.65 9.16
C GLU A 130 0.96 15.75 8.72
N ARG A 131 0.71 15.90 7.41
CA ARG A 131 -0.63 15.92 6.85
C ARG A 131 -1.40 14.63 7.16
N CYS A 132 -0.79 13.47 6.95
CA CYS A 132 -1.44 12.19 7.27
C CYS A 132 -1.68 12.05 8.77
N ARG A 133 -0.72 12.41 9.64
CA ARG A 133 -0.91 12.43 11.09
C ARG A 133 -2.09 13.30 11.51
N ASN A 134 -2.25 14.48 10.90
CA ASN A 134 -3.36 15.36 11.19
C ASN A 134 -4.70 14.76 10.73
N LEU A 135 -4.76 14.15 9.54
CA LEU A 135 -5.97 13.45 9.08
C LEU A 135 -6.34 12.27 9.99
N LEU A 136 -5.34 11.57 10.56
CA LEU A 136 -5.58 10.47 11.49
C LEU A 136 -6.28 10.93 12.79
N LEU A 137 -6.13 12.20 13.19
CA LEU A 137 -6.83 12.75 14.37
C LEU A 137 -8.34 12.87 14.16
N ASP A 138 -8.82 12.91 12.91
CA ASP A 138 -10.24 12.98 12.59
C ASP A 138 -10.94 11.61 12.64
N PHE A 139 -10.17 10.52 12.74
CA PHE A 139 -10.72 9.18 12.91
C PHE A 139 -11.09 8.92 14.37
N LYS A 140 -12.24 8.28 14.58
CA LYS A 140 -12.66 7.83 15.91
C LYS A 140 -11.99 6.49 16.23
N VAL A 141 -11.55 6.36 17.48
CA VAL A 141 -11.17 5.07 18.04
C VAL A 141 -12.45 4.44 18.58
N ASP A 142 -12.91 3.37 17.92
CA ASP A 142 -14.02 2.55 18.39
C ASP A 142 -13.56 1.49 19.40
#